data_AF-A0AAV0KR18-F1
#
_entry.id   AF-A0AAV0KR18-F1
#
_cell.length_a   1.000
_cell.length_b   1.000
_cell.length_c   1.000
_cell.angle_alpha   90.00
_cell.angle_beta   90.00
_cell.angle_gamma   90.00
#
_symmetry.space_group_name_H-M   'P 1'
#
loop_
_entity.id
_entity.type
_entity.pdbx_description
1 polymer ?
#
loop_
_entity_poly.entity_id
_entity_poly.type
_entity_poly.pdbx_seq_one_letter_code
_entity_poly.pdbx_strand_id
1 'polypeptide(L)'
;MAVASQFIWQNIFHQYKPCDRRNYQQVKLFINVFNASKVAYTGSSEIYFSANYLEKCPTRYLRREFTGIMYREMARVWQWNGDGQANPGLVDGIANYVRMKANLAPVGQSTKPRCGGRWDQGGDVTARFLDYCDSMRKGFVADLNMKMKYSYSDNYFQQLLGKSVNQVWRQYKKKYNRG
;
A
#
# COMPACT_ATOMS: atom_id res chain seq x y z
N MET A 1 -5.26 15.44 3.91
CA MET A 1 -6.00 14.20 3.59
C MET A 1 -6.64 14.24 2.21
N ALA A 2 -7.34 15.32 1.81
CA ALA A 2 -7.93 15.43 0.46
C ALA A 2 -6.94 15.21 -0.70
N VAL A 3 -5.75 15.83 -0.65
CA VAL A 3 -4.69 15.64 -1.66
C VAL A 3 -4.26 14.16 -1.77
N ALA A 4 -4.13 13.47 -0.63
CA ALA A 4 -3.80 12.05 -0.62
C ALA A 4 -4.93 11.20 -1.24
N SER A 5 -6.20 11.47 -0.89
CA SER A 5 -7.35 10.81 -1.51
C SER A 5 -7.37 11.00 -3.03
N GLN A 6 -7.15 12.23 -3.49
CA GLN A 6 -7.13 12.55 -4.91
C GLN A 6 -6.01 11.79 -5.63
N PHE A 7 -4.79 11.82 -5.08
CA PHE A 7 -3.66 11.06 -5.62
C PHE A 7 -3.96 9.56 -5.69
N ILE A 8 -4.53 9.00 -4.63
CA ILE A 8 -4.89 7.57 -4.57
C ILE A 8 -5.92 7.23 -5.64
N TRP A 9 -7.00 8.00 -5.75
CA TRP A 9 -8.06 7.72 -6.73
C TRP A 9 -7.60 7.94 -8.16
N GLN A 10 -6.87 9.01 -8.44
CA GLN A 10 -6.54 9.42 -9.80
C GLN A 10 -5.26 8.77 -10.33
N ASN A 11 -4.22 8.65 -9.50
CA ASN A 11 -2.89 8.23 -9.95
C ASN A 11 -2.57 6.77 -9.64
N ILE A 12 -3.24 6.17 -8.65
CA ILE A 12 -2.91 4.80 -8.19
C ILE A 12 -4.01 3.80 -8.49
N PHE A 13 -5.26 4.07 -8.09
CA PHE A 13 -6.37 3.13 -8.23
C PHE A 13 -7.26 3.37 -9.44
N HIS A 14 -7.07 4.48 -10.17
CA HIS A 14 -7.88 4.87 -11.34
C HIS A 14 -9.40 4.85 -11.07
N GLN A 15 -9.82 5.19 -9.85
CA GLN A 15 -11.22 5.25 -9.42
C GLN A 15 -11.79 6.65 -9.69
N TYR A 16 -11.97 6.99 -10.96
CA TYR A 16 -12.41 8.34 -11.37
C TYR A 16 -13.88 8.62 -11.01
N LYS A 17 -14.73 7.59 -10.99
CA LYS A 17 -16.16 7.71 -10.68
C LYS A 17 -16.43 7.41 -9.20
N PRO A 18 -17.39 8.10 -8.55
CA PRO A 18 -17.75 7.81 -7.16
C PRO A 18 -18.17 6.35 -6.90
N CYS A 19 -18.87 5.70 -7.84
CA CYS A 19 -19.33 4.30 -7.71
C CYS A 19 -18.20 3.25 -7.63
N ASP A 20 -17.00 3.63 -8.05
CA ASP A 20 -15.81 2.78 -8.06
C ASP A 20 -15.07 2.85 -6.72
N ARG A 21 -15.37 3.85 -5.89
CA ARG A 21 -14.71 4.15 -4.61
C ARG A 21 -15.47 3.52 -3.45
N ARG A 22 -14.79 3.37 -2.31
CA ARG A 22 -15.48 3.13 -1.04
C ARG A 22 -16.32 4.36 -0.67
N ASN A 23 -17.53 4.13 -0.18
CA ASN A 23 -18.48 5.19 0.16
C ASN A 23 -18.28 5.69 1.59
N TYR A 24 -17.22 6.46 1.82
CA TYR A 24 -17.01 7.19 3.07
C TYR A 24 -17.11 8.69 2.82
N GLN A 25 -17.98 9.36 3.59
CA GLN A 25 -18.19 10.81 3.50
C GLN A 25 -17.07 11.61 4.15
N GLN A 26 -16.43 11.03 5.18
CA GLN A 26 -15.35 11.66 5.93
C GLN A 26 -14.31 10.65 6.37
N VAL A 27 -13.05 11.10 6.39
CA VAL A 27 -11.93 10.40 7.04
C VAL A 27 -11.50 11.20 8.27
N LYS A 28 -11.40 10.54 9.42
CA LYS A 28 -10.98 11.16 10.68
C LYS A 28 -9.56 10.73 11.03
N LEU A 29 -8.78 11.66 11.59
CA LEU A 29 -7.45 11.39 12.12
C LEU A 29 -7.46 11.66 13.63
N PHE A 30 -7.02 10.67 14.40
CA PHE A 30 -6.79 10.76 15.84
C PHE A 30 -5.30 10.62 16.12
N ILE A 31 -4.73 11.58 16.84
CA ILE A 31 -3.34 11.52 17.32
C ILE A 31 -3.39 11.22 18.81
N ASN A 32 -3.10 9.98 19.18
CA ASN A 32 -3.30 9.48 20.53
C ASN A 32 -2.03 8.80 21.05
N VAL A 33 -1.91 8.74 22.37
CA VAL A 33 -0.95 7.86 23.04
C VAL A 33 -1.56 6.46 23.07
N PHE A 34 -0.91 5.49 22.45
CA PHE A 34 -1.27 4.08 22.58
C PHE A 34 -0.01 3.22 22.67
N ASN A 35 -0.10 2.18 23.51
CA ASN A 35 1.02 1.29 23.79
C ASN A 35 1.03 0.16 22.74
N ALA A 36 1.53 0.47 21.55
CA ALA A 36 1.74 -0.52 20.50
C ALA A 36 3.09 -0.29 19.82
N SER A 37 3.69 -1.37 19.34
CA SER A 37 4.77 -1.33 18.33
C SER A 37 4.32 -0.73 16.99
N LYS A 38 3.03 -0.38 16.87
CA LYS A 38 2.43 0.22 15.67
C LYS A 38 2.65 1.73 15.65
N VAL A 39 3.05 2.24 14.50
CA VAL A 39 3.20 3.69 14.26
C VAL A 39 1.85 4.35 13.98
N ALA A 40 1.00 3.68 13.21
CA ALA A 40 -0.36 4.08 12.91
C ALA A 40 -1.18 2.85 12.51
N TYR A 41 -2.51 2.98 12.55
CA TYR A 41 -3.43 2.00 11.99
C TYR A 41 -4.70 2.66 11.48
N THR A 42 -5.39 1.95 10.59
CA THR A 42 -6.65 2.39 9.98
C THR A 42 -7.77 1.41 10.35
N GLY A 43 -8.89 1.92 10.84
CA GLY A 43 -10.14 1.20 11.02
C GLY A 43 -11.24 1.89 10.22
N SER A 44 -11.80 1.21 9.20
CA SER A 44 -12.78 1.79 8.28
C SER A 44 -12.32 3.12 7.67
N SER A 45 -12.89 4.26 8.08
CA SER A 45 -12.50 5.61 7.66
C SER A 45 -11.81 6.43 8.76
N GLU A 46 -11.29 5.76 9.79
CA GLU A 46 -10.60 6.39 10.91
C GLU A 46 -9.14 5.96 10.92
N ILE A 47 -8.26 6.95 11.07
CA ILE A 47 -6.82 6.77 11.15
C ILE A 47 -6.38 7.14 12.55
N TYR A 48 -5.60 6.27 13.17
CA TYR A 48 -5.04 6.45 14.50
C TYR A 48 -3.52 6.51 14.38
N PHE A 49 -2.92 7.62 14.83
CA PHE A 49 -1.49 7.88 14.72
C PHE A 49 -0.88 8.00 16.12
N SER A 50 0.25 7.33 16.35
CA SER A 50 0.94 7.33 17.64
C SER A 50 1.61 8.68 17.94
N ALA A 51 1.14 9.37 18.98
CA ALA A 51 1.79 10.58 19.51
C ALA A 51 3.24 10.28 19.95
N ASN A 52 3.45 9.14 20.61
CA ASN A 52 4.78 8.68 21.06
C ASN A 52 5.77 8.49 19.90
N TYR A 53 5.30 8.09 18.72
CA TYR A 53 6.16 7.98 17.55
C TYR A 53 6.53 9.35 16.99
N LEU A 54 5.59 10.30 16.96
CA LEU A 54 5.84 11.66 16.49
C LEU A 54 6.87 12.38 17.37
N GLU A 55 6.75 12.23 18.69
CA GLU A 55 7.70 12.80 19.65
C GLU A 55 9.13 12.30 19.44
N LYS A 56 9.29 11.01 19.11
CA LYS A 56 10.60 10.38 18.85
C LYS A 56 11.15 10.64 17.45
N CYS A 57 10.34 11.16 16.53
CA CYS A 57 10.75 11.37 15.15
C CYS A 57 11.64 12.62 15.05
N PRO A 58 12.87 12.52 14.49
CA PRO A 58 13.73 13.69 14.34
C PRO A 58 13.03 14.80 13.53
N THR A 59 13.03 16.03 14.06
CA THR A 59 12.30 17.19 13.48
C THR A 59 12.56 17.39 11.99
N ARG A 60 13.79 17.16 11.53
CA ARG A 60 14.17 17.27 10.10
C ARG A 60 13.43 16.29 9.17
N TYR A 61 12.91 15.17 9.69
CA TYR A 61 12.17 14.17 8.93
C TYR A 61 10.68 14.15 9.26
N LEU A 62 10.26 14.76 10.37
CA LEU A 62 8.90 14.73 10.90
C LEU A 62 7.83 14.99 9.83
N ARG A 63 7.95 16.09 9.08
CA ARG A 63 6.97 16.44 8.03
C ARG A 63 6.86 15.36 6.96
N ARG A 64 7.98 14.85 6.48
CA ARG A 64 8.03 13.83 5.41
C ARG A 64 7.50 12.49 5.93
N GLU A 65 7.89 12.09 7.13
CA GLU A 65 7.48 10.82 7.73
C GLU A 65 5.97 10.81 8.04
N PHE A 66 5.48 11.86 8.69
CA PHE A 66 4.04 12.05 8.93
C PHE A 66 3.25 12.01 7.61
N THR A 67 3.69 12.76 6.59
CA THR A 67 3.03 12.76 5.28
C THR A 67 3.03 11.37 4.64
N GLY A 68 4.17 10.66 4.67
CA GLY A 68 4.28 9.31 4.12
C GLY A 68 3.39 8.30 4.81
N ILE A 69 3.33 8.32 6.14
CA ILE A 69 2.43 7.46 6.92
C ILE A 69 0.97 7.81 6.61
N MET A 70 0.62 9.10 6.51
CA MET A 70 -0.73 9.50 6.13
C MET A 70 -1.10 8.98 4.73
N TYR A 71 -0.21 8.99 3.74
CA TYR A 71 -0.50 8.40 2.42
C TYR A 71 -0.74 6.89 2.51
N ARG A 72 0.04 6.17 3.33
CA ARG A 72 -0.14 4.74 3.58
C ARG A 72 -1.49 4.45 4.23
N GLU A 73 -1.84 5.15 5.30
CA GLU A 73 -3.09 4.93 6.03
C GLU A 73 -4.31 5.37 5.20
N MET A 74 -4.22 6.47 4.45
CA MET A 74 -5.26 6.87 3.50
C MET A 74 -5.47 5.82 2.40
N ALA A 75 -4.40 5.14 1.94
CA ALA A 75 -4.56 4.03 1.00
C ALA A 75 -5.36 2.87 1.62
N ARG A 76 -5.13 2.56 2.91
CA ARG A 76 -5.91 1.54 3.63
C ARG A 76 -7.39 1.88 3.76
N VAL A 77 -7.72 3.17 3.88
CA VAL A 77 -9.12 3.63 3.85
C VAL A 77 -9.77 3.30 2.50
N TRP A 78 -9.10 3.63 1.39
CA TRP A 78 -9.70 3.61 0.06
C TRP A 78 -9.55 2.31 -0.72
N GLN A 79 -8.52 1.51 -0.42
CA GLN A 79 -8.30 0.24 -1.10
C GLN A 79 -9.37 -0.78 -0.73
N TRP A 80 -9.66 -1.67 -1.66
CA TRP A 80 -10.44 -2.86 -1.39
C TRP A 80 -9.56 -3.94 -0.77
N ASN A 81 -10.15 -4.76 0.11
CA ASN A 81 -9.44 -5.83 0.83
C ASN A 81 -10.02 -7.22 0.52
N GLY A 82 -10.75 -7.38 -0.58
CA GLY A 82 -11.33 -8.66 -0.97
C GLY A 82 -12.42 -9.14 -0.01
N ASP A 83 -13.17 -8.22 0.60
CA ASP A 83 -14.11 -8.53 1.68
C ASP A 83 -13.45 -9.31 2.83
N GLY A 84 -12.22 -8.90 3.18
CA GLY A 84 -11.41 -9.55 4.21
C GLY A 84 -10.65 -10.80 3.76
N GLN A 85 -10.87 -11.28 2.52
CA GLN A 85 -10.20 -12.48 1.99
C GLN A 85 -8.78 -12.20 1.50
N ALA A 86 -8.44 -10.93 1.18
CA ALA A 86 -7.08 -10.59 0.78
C ALA A 86 -6.13 -10.76 1.97
N ASN A 87 -5.00 -11.42 1.74
CA ASN A 87 -4.05 -11.67 2.81
C ASN A 87 -3.51 -10.33 3.37
N PRO A 88 -3.21 -10.24 4.68
CA PRO A 88 -2.82 -8.97 5.31
C PRO A 88 -1.56 -8.33 4.72
N GLY A 89 -0.64 -9.13 4.18
CA GLY A 89 0.59 -8.61 3.59
C GLY A 89 0.39 -7.99 2.21
N LEU A 90 -0.54 -8.49 1.39
CA LEU A 90 -0.94 -7.80 0.16
C LEU A 90 -1.60 -6.45 0.48
N VAL A 91 -2.53 -6.44 1.44
CA VAL A 91 -3.23 -5.23 1.91
C VAL A 91 -2.22 -4.20 2.44
N ASP A 92 -1.23 -4.63 3.23
CA ASP A 92 -0.15 -3.74 3.70
C ASP A 92 0.79 -3.31 2.55
N GLY A 93 1.09 -4.22 1.63
CA GLY A 93 1.96 -3.94 0.49
C GLY A 93 1.39 -2.88 -0.46
N ILE A 94 0.08 -2.90 -0.74
CA ILE A 94 -0.57 -1.87 -1.57
C ILE A 94 -0.51 -0.50 -0.87
N ALA A 95 -0.72 -0.47 0.44
CA ALA A 95 -0.62 0.76 1.21
C ALA A 95 0.81 1.36 1.16
N ASN A 96 1.83 0.52 1.30
CA ASN A 96 3.23 0.96 1.16
C ASN A 96 3.60 1.31 -0.30
N TYR A 97 2.99 0.64 -1.29
CA TYR A 97 3.13 1.00 -2.70
C TYR A 97 2.65 2.43 -2.96
N VAL A 98 1.49 2.84 -2.43
CA VAL A 98 1.00 4.22 -2.55
C VAL A 98 1.99 5.22 -1.96
N ARG A 99 2.48 4.97 -0.73
CA ARG A 99 3.49 5.80 -0.07
C ARG A 99 4.77 5.91 -0.93
N MET A 100 5.21 4.80 -1.52
CA MET A 100 6.37 4.75 -2.40
C MET A 100 6.16 5.56 -3.69
N LYS A 101 5.02 5.40 -4.38
CA LYS A 101 4.71 6.14 -5.62
C LYS A 101 4.50 7.63 -5.40
N ALA A 102 4.16 8.04 -4.18
CA ALA A 102 4.13 9.45 -3.78
C ALA A 102 5.54 10.02 -3.47
N ASN A 103 6.62 9.26 -3.68
CA ASN A 103 7.99 9.61 -3.32
C ASN A 103 8.20 9.86 -1.81
N LEU A 104 7.40 9.21 -0.97
CA LEU A 104 7.39 9.38 0.49
C LEU A 104 7.88 8.13 1.24
N ALA A 105 8.56 7.20 0.57
CA ALA A 105 9.15 6.03 1.22
C ALA A 105 10.06 6.42 2.40
N PRO A 106 10.15 5.61 3.47
CA PRO A 106 10.94 5.90 4.65
C PRO A 106 12.41 6.19 4.31
N VAL A 107 12.95 7.28 4.86
CA VAL A 107 14.34 7.68 4.62
C VAL A 107 15.27 6.65 5.28
N GLY A 108 16.21 6.08 4.52
CA GLY A 108 17.23 5.15 5.02
C GLY A 108 16.74 3.73 5.36
N GLN A 109 15.44 3.49 5.41
CA GLN A 109 14.85 2.17 5.75
C GLN A 109 14.15 1.49 4.58
N SER A 110 14.03 2.17 3.43
CA SER A 110 13.41 1.59 2.24
C SER A 110 14.14 0.30 1.86
N THR A 111 13.45 -0.85 1.91
CA THR A 111 14.06 -2.15 1.57
C THR A 111 14.65 -2.10 0.17
N LYS A 112 15.69 -2.85 -0.17
CA LYS A 112 16.19 -2.92 -1.55
C LYS A 112 15.29 -3.84 -2.40
N PRO A 113 15.24 -3.69 -3.73
CA PRO A 113 14.67 -4.74 -4.58
C PRO A 113 15.28 -6.10 -4.22
N ARG A 114 14.49 -7.18 -4.32
CA ARG A 114 14.84 -8.56 -3.90
C ARG A 114 14.78 -8.86 -2.40
N CYS A 115 14.72 -7.87 -1.50
CA CYS A 115 14.54 -8.17 -0.08
C CYS A 115 13.23 -8.97 0.17
N GLY A 116 13.20 -9.74 1.25
CA GLY A 116 12.04 -10.52 1.65
C GLY A 116 11.95 -11.95 1.07
N GLY A 117 11.19 -12.78 1.76
CA GLY A 117 11.03 -14.22 1.48
C GLY A 117 9.79 -14.53 0.65
N ARG A 118 8.73 -13.70 0.74
CA ARG A 118 7.46 -13.93 0.06
C ARG A 118 6.93 -12.66 -0.59
N TRP A 119 6.16 -12.84 -1.66
CA TRP A 119 5.55 -11.74 -2.40
C TRP A 119 4.51 -10.97 -1.57
N ASP A 120 3.90 -11.63 -0.60
CA ASP A 120 2.86 -11.15 0.30
C ASP A 120 3.37 -10.95 1.74
N GLN A 121 4.66 -10.65 1.90
CA GLN A 121 5.24 -10.39 3.23
C GLN A 121 4.73 -9.08 3.86
N GLY A 122 4.20 -8.16 3.05
CA GLY A 122 3.84 -6.81 3.46
C GLY A 122 4.97 -5.81 3.28
N GLY A 123 4.72 -4.61 3.77
CA GLY A 123 5.65 -3.49 3.78
C GLY A 123 6.21 -3.15 2.41
N ASP A 124 7.43 -2.65 2.43
CA ASP A 124 8.17 -2.27 1.22
C ASP A 124 8.52 -3.48 0.33
N VAL A 125 8.59 -4.70 0.91
CA VAL A 125 8.87 -5.93 0.15
C VAL A 125 7.77 -6.16 -0.88
N THR A 126 6.52 -6.21 -0.42
CA THR A 126 5.37 -6.39 -1.31
C THR A 126 5.16 -5.15 -2.18
N ALA A 127 5.39 -3.93 -1.66
CA ALA A 127 5.29 -2.71 -2.48
C ALA A 127 6.20 -2.74 -3.71
N ARG A 128 7.47 -3.16 -3.56
CA ARG A 128 8.40 -3.28 -4.69
C ARG A 128 8.06 -4.39 -5.65
N PHE A 129 7.49 -5.49 -5.15
CA PHE A 129 6.96 -6.53 -6.01
C PHE A 129 5.80 -6.00 -6.87
N LEU A 130 4.87 -5.27 -6.27
CA LEU A 130 3.75 -4.65 -6.97
C LEU A 130 4.21 -3.63 -8.02
N ASP A 131 5.29 -2.87 -7.76
CA ASP A 131 5.91 -1.99 -8.75
C ASP A 131 6.52 -2.75 -9.92
N TYR A 132 7.10 -3.92 -9.67
CA TYR A 132 7.53 -4.81 -10.74
C TYR A 132 6.34 -5.34 -11.56
N CYS A 133 5.25 -5.76 -10.92
CA CYS A 133 4.03 -6.17 -11.62
C CYS A 133 3.45 -5.02 -12.48
N ASP A 134 3.44 -3.80 -11.96
CA ASP A 134 3.01 -2.60 -12.69
C ASP A 134 3.92 -2.27 -13.87
N SER A 135 5.23 -2.56 -13.77
CA SER A 135 6.15 -2.45 -14.91
C SER A 135 5.90 -3.48 -16.00
N MET A 136 5.29 -4.63 -15.68
CA MET A 136 4.88 -5.64 -16.65
C MET A 136 3.54 -5.30 -17.31
N ARG A 137 2.63 -4.67 -16.55
CA ARG A 137 1.34 -4.17 -17.03
C ARG A 137 1.01 -2.87 -16.30
N LYS A 138 1.13 -1.75 -17.01
CA LYS A 138 0.82 -0.43 -16.45
C LYS A 138 -0.63 -0.40 -15.95
N GLY A 139 -0.83 0.03 -14.69
CA GLY A 139 -2.12 0.03 -14.03
C GLY A 139 -2.46 -1.29 -13.31
N PHE A 140 -1.51 -2.23 -13.18
CA PHE A 140 -1.73 -3.52 -12.53
C PHE A 140 -2.33 -3.36 -11.12
N VAL A 141 -1.80 -2.44 -10.31
CA VAL A 141 -2.28 -2.22 -8.94
C VAL A 141 -3.70 -1.66 -8.92
N ALA A 142 -4.05 -0.79 -9.88
CA ALA A 142 -5.42 -0.29 -10.03
C ALA A 142 -6.40 -1.43 -10.36
N ASP A 143 -6.05 -2.25 -11.35
CA ASP A 143 -6.88 -3.36 -11.80
C ASP A 143 -7.02 -4.43 -10.69
N LEU A 144 -5.93 -4.73 -9.98
CA LEU A 144 -5.95 -5.65 -8.84
C LEU A 144 -6.86 -5.11 -7.73
N ASN A 145 -6.70 -3.85 -7.35
CA ASN A 145 -7.56 -3.21 -6.36
C ASN A 145 -9.03 -3.29 -6.75
N MET A 146 -9.37 -2.99 -8.02
CA MET A 146 -10.75 -3.08 -8.50
C MET A 146 -11.31 -4.50 -8.40
N LYS A 147 -10.53 -5.52 -8.79
CA LYS A 147 -10.95 -6.93 -8.67
C LYS A 147 -11.17 -7.36 -7.23
N MET A 148 -10.50 -6.71 -6.27
CA MET A 148 -10.65 -6.97 -4.84
C MET A 148 -11.92 -6.38 -4.21
N LYS A 149 -12.82 -5.77 -4.98
CA LYS A 149 -14.01 -5.10 -4.43
C LYS A 149 -14.87 -5.98 -3.52
N TYR A 150 -15.02 -7.27 -3.85
CA TYR A 150 -15.91 -8.20 -3.15
C TYR A 150 -15.29 -9.55 -2.78
N SER A 151 -14.11 -9.88 -3.31
CA SER A 151 -13.41 -11.14 -3.00
C SER A 151 -11.95 -11.06 -3.38
N TYR A 152 -11.16 -12.06 -2.98
CA TYR A 152 -9.76 -12.15 -3.39
C TYR A 152 -9.37 -13.56 -3.77
N SER A 153 -8.55 -13.68 -4.81
CA SER A 153 -7.86 -14.90 -5.17
C SER A 153 -6.50 -14.56 -5.79
N ASP A 154 -5.46 -15.31 -5.43
CA ASP A 154 -4.13 -15.20 -6.06
C ASP A 154 -4.19 -15.43 -7.59
N ASN A 155 -5.25 -16.08 -8.10
CA ASN A 155 -5.49 -16.24 -9.52
C ASN A 155 -5.70 -14.90 -10.26
N TYR A 156 -5.99 -13.80 -9.56
CA TYR A 156 -6.07 -12.48 -10.18
C TYR A 156 -4.74 -12.06 -10.82
N PHE A 157 -3.59 -12.50 -10.29
CA PHE A 157 -2.30 -12.29 -10.94
C PHE A 157 -2.23 -13.01 -12.29
N GLN A 158 -2.71 -14.25 -12.39
CA GLN A 158 -2.78 -15.00 -13.65
C GLN A 158 -3.72 -14.32 -14.65
N GLN A 159 -4.88 -13.85 -14.20
CA GLN A 159 -5.84 -13.14 -15.05
C GLN A 159 -5.29 -11.81 -15.57
N LEU A 160 -4.52 -11.09 -14.76
CA LEU A 160 -3.99 -9.77 -15.11
C LEU A 160 -2.66 -9.82 -15.87
N LEU A 161 -1.79 -10.79 -15.57
CA LEU A 161 -0.41 -10.87 -16.09
C LEU A 161 -0.14 -12.11 -16.95
N GLY A 162 -1.11 -13.01 -17.08
CA GLY A 162 -0.94 -14.30 -17.77
C GLY A 162 -0.04 -15.30 -17.03
N LYS A 163 0.33 -15.02 -15.77
CA LYS A 163 1.24 -15.85 -14.96
C LYS A 163 0.80 -15.86 -13.49
N SER A 164 0.99 -16.99 -12.81
CA SER A 164 0.63 -17.11 -11.40
C SER A 164 1.53 -16.21 -10.56
N VAL A 165 1.03 -15.74 -9.41
CA VAL A 165 1.79 -14.85 -8.51
C VAL A 165 3.17 -15.44 -8.14
N ASN A 166 3.24 -16.76 -7.97
CA ASN A 166 4.49 -17.48 -7.69
C ASN A 166 5.47 -17.46 -8.87
N GLN A 167 4.99 -17.55 -10.12
CA GLN A 167 5.83 -17.41 -11.30
C GLN A 167 6.37 -15.97 -11.42
N VAL A 168 5.52 -14.98 -11.20
CA VAL A 168 5.91 -13.56 -11.26
C VAL A 168 6.90 -13.23 -10.14
N TRP A 169 6.69 -13.72 -8.92
CA TRP A 169 7.62 -13.57 -7.80
C TRP A 169 9.01 -14.15 -8.10
N ARG A 170 9.09 -15.36 -8.69
CA ARG A 170 10.37 -15.94 -9.12
C ARG A 170 11.06 -15.09 -10.19
N GLN A 171 10.30 -14.54 -11.14
CA GLN A 171 10.84 -13.64 -12.16
C GLN A 171 11.39 -12.34 -11.55
N TYR A 172 10.65 -11.75 -10.61
CA TYR A 172 11.10 -10.62 -9.81
C TYR A 172 12.43 -10.92 -9.10
N LYS A 173 12.48 -12.02 -8.34
CA LYS A 173 13.71 -12.42 -7.63
C LYS A 173 14.87 -12.64 -8.58
N LYS A 174 14.66 -13.28 -9.74
CA LYS A 174 15.69 -13.50 -10.77
C LYS A 174 16.19 -12.20 -11.39
N LYS A 175 15.29 -11.27 -11.74
CA LYS A 175 15.64 -9.97 -12.34
C LYS A 175 16.59 -9.18 -11.45
N TYR A 176 16.33 -9.17 -10.14
CA TYR A 176 17.13 -8.42 -9.17
C TYR A 176 18.20 -9.27 -8.45
N ASN A 177 18.42 -10.54 -8.86
CA ASN A 177 19.53 -11.39 -8.37
C ASN A 177 20.82 -11.24 -9.22
N ARG A 178 20.74 -10.66 -10.42
CA ARG A 178 21.89 -10.45 -11.31
C ARG A 178 22.51 -9.07 -11.06
N GLY A 179 22.97 -8.84 -9.84
CA GLY A 179 23.71 -7.66 -9.43
C GLY A 179 24.95 -8.07 -8.67
#